data_AF-A0AAD8ER94-F1
#
_entry.id   AF-A0AAD8ER94-F1
#
_cell.length_a   1.000
_cell.length_b   1.000
_cell.length_c   1.000
_cell.angle_alpha   90.00
_cell.angle_beta   90.00
_cell.angle_gamma   90.00
#
_symmetry.space_group_name_H-M   'P 1'
#
loop_
_entity.id
_entity.type
_entity.pdbx_description
1 polymer ?
#
loop_
_entity_poly.entity_id
_entity_poly.type
_entity_poly.pdbx_seq_one_letter_code
_entity_poly.pdbx_strand_id
1 'polypeptide(L)'
;NSWVEPRLCDYDGRYYCPNCHWNSTAVIPARVVHNWDFEERRVCRASKQLLRIMERRPVLKLQQLNPRLFGFVEELSLVKKIREDILVMKKYFISCKSAVENRLLWQLQEKQHFVENVDSYSLQDLIDINSGELLEYLEKVQALFIKHIKEDCKLCYGRGFVCELCDDDEVIFPFDSAASVCPKCCTVFHRNCWTKKNHQCPKCVRIEKRASLRRDSTSSDENLSS
;
A
#
# COMPACT_ATOMS: atom_id res chain seq x y z
N ASN A 1 16.17 -41.88 -37.24
CA ASN A 1 15.30 -41.00 -36.43
C ASN A 1 15.95 -40.73 -35.09
N SER A 2 16.60 -39.58 -34.95
CA SER A 2 17.04 -39.11 -33.64
C SER A 2 15.80 -38.71 -32.86
N TRP A 3 15.53 -39.41 -31.75
CA TRP A 3 14.46 -39.05 -30.83
C TRP A 3 14.84 -37.73 -30.16
N VAL A 4 14.19 -36.65 -30.59
CA VAL A 4 14.46 -35.33 -30.04
C VAL A 4 13.73 -35.22 -28.71
N GLU A 5 14.49 -35.17 -27.62
CA GLU A 5 13.95 -35.12 -26.27
C GLU A 5 13.14 -33.83 -26.05
N PRO A 6 11.85 -33.93 -25.67
CA PRO A 6 11.02 -32.77 -25.40
C PRO A 6 11.43 -32.08 -24.09
N ARG A 7 11.33 -30.74 -24.07
CA ARG A 7 11.73 -29.91 -22.92
C ARG A 7 10.49 -29.33 -22.24
N LEU A 8 10.40 -29.50 -20.93
CA LEU A 8 9.31 -28.95 -20.10
C LEU A 8 9.53 -27.45 -19.84
N CYS A 9 8.51 -26.64 -20.13
CA CYS A 9 8.44 -25.24 -19.72
C CYS A 9 7.81 -25.15 -18.34
N ASP A 10 8.52 -24.57 -17.38
CA ASP A 10 8.06 -24.48 -15.99
C ASP A 10 6.91 -23.47 -15.82
N TYR A 11 6.81 -22.46 -16.69
CA TYR A 11 5.79 -21.42 -16.59
C TYR A 11 4.37 -21.92 -16.95
N ASP A 12 4.23 -22.68 -18.04
CA ASP A 12 2.93 -23.15 -18.54
C ASP A 12 2.69 -24.66 -18.36
N GLY A 13 3.70 -25.40 -17.88
CA GLY A 13 3.65 -26.83 -17.63
C GLY A 13 3.62 -27.71 -18.90
N ARG A 14 3.93 -27.16 -20.08
CA ARG A 14 3.86 -27.89 -21.36
C ARG A 14 5.24 -28.30 -21.88
N TYR A 15 5.26 -29.36 -22.67
CA TYR A 15 6.46 -29.84 -23.35
C TYR A 15 6.62 -29.22 -24.75
N TYR A 16 7.86 -28.88 -25.09
CA TYR A 16 8.23 -28.20 -26.32
C TYR A 16 9.43 -28.85 -26.99
N CYS A 17 9.51 -28.76 -28.32
CA CYS A 17 10.71 -29.19 -29.05
C CYS A 17 11.89 -28.22 -28.79
N PRO A 18 13.15 -28.65 -29.06
CA PRO A 18 14.32 -27.79 -28.89
C PRO A 18 14.32 -26.50 -29.72
N ASN A 19 13.55 -26.41 -30.81
CA ASN A 19 13.41 -25.16 -31.57
C ASN A 19 12.51 -24.13 -30.86
N CYS A 20 11.53 -24.59 -30.10
CA CYS A 20 10.58 -23.75 -29.35
C CYS A 20 11.07 -23.48 -27.92
N HIS A 21 11.98 -24.29 -27.40
CA HIS A 21 12.47 -24.20 -26.03
C HIS A 21 14.00 -24.30 -25.98
N TRP A 22 14.67 -23.16 -25.79
CA TRP A 22 16.13 -23.04 -25.80
C TRP A 22 16.79 -23.26 -24.45
N ASN A 23 16.05 -23.76 -23.45
CA ASN A 23 16.50 -23.84 -22.05
C ASN A 23 16.84 -22.46 -21.46
N SER A 24 16.28 -21.38 -22.02
CA SER A 24 16.30 -20.08 -21.39
C SER A 24 15.63 -20.17 -20.02
N THR A 25 16.14 -19.42 -19.07
CA THR A 25 15.68 -19.43 -17.68
C THR A 25 14.94 -18.14 -17.35
N ALA A 26 13.98 -18.17 -16.43
CA ALA A 26 13.31 -17.00 -15.89
C ALA A 26 12.72 -17.29 -14.51
N VAL A 27 12.57 -16.26 -13.69
CA VAL A 27 11.79 -16.33 -12.44
C VAL A 27 10.32 -16.55 -12.79
N ILE A 28 9.66 -17.46 -12.05
CA ILE A 28 8.27 -17.85 -12.32
C ILE A 28 7.32 -17.18 -11.31
N PRO A 29 6.40 -16.29 -11.76
CA PRO A 29 5.54 -15.52 -10.85
C PRO A 29 4.73 -16.37 -9.88
N ALA A 30 4.19 -17.51 -10.33
CA ALA A 30 3.42 -18.39 -9.47
C ALA A 30 4.27 -18.96 -8.31
N ARG A 31 5.53 -19.29 -8.56
CA ARG A 31 6.45 -19.79 -7.53
C ARG A 31 6.83 -18.70 -6.54
N VAL A 32 7.08 -17.49 -7.01
CA VAL A 32 7.34 -16.33 -6.14
C VAL A 32 6.14 -16.05 -5.23
N VAL A 33 4.94 -15.98 -5.78
CA VAL A 33 3.73 -15.63 -5.01
C VAL A 33 3.34 -16.72 -4.00
N HIS A 34 3.48 -17.99 -4.36
CA HIS A 34 3.04 -19.10 -3.50
C HIS A 34 4.12 -19.59 -2.54
N ASN A 35 5.39 -19.53 -2.92
CA ASN A 35 6.49 -20.16 -2.19
C ASN A 35 7.66 -19.20 -1.88
N TRP A 36 7.59 -17.93 -2.29
CA TRP A 36 8.72 -16.99 -2.19
C TRP A 36 10.01 -17.54 -2.84
N ASP A 37 9.85 -18.31 -3.93
CA ASP A 37 10.93 -18.95 -4.68
C ASP A 37 11.29 -18.12 -5.91
N PHE A 38 12.51 -17.58 -5.91
CA PHE A 38 13.08 -16.76 -6.98
C PHE A 38 14.09 -17.51 -7.87
N GLU A 39 14.25 -18.81 -7.68
CA GLU A 39 15.15 -19.61 -8.52
C GLU A 39 14.66 -19.58 -9.98
N GLU A 40 15.58 -19.29 -10.91
CA GLU A 40 15.21 -19.26 -12.31
C GLU A 40 14.91 -20.68 -12.83
N ARG A 41 13.78 -20.83 -13.52
CA ARG A 41 13.37 -22.10 -14.12
C ARG A 41 13.42 -22.04 -15.62
N ARG A 42 13.62 -23.20 -16.24
CA ARG A 42 13.64 -23.34 -17.70
C ARG A 42 12.26 -23.06 -18.28
N VAL A 43 12.21 -22.21 -19.30
CA VAL A 43 10.98 -21.78 -19.96
C VAL A 43 11.11 -21.81 -21.49
N CYS A 44 9.99 -22.00 -22.17
CA CYS A 44 9.93 -21.89 -23.61
C CYS A 44 10.13 -20.44 -24.07
N ARG A 45 10.44 -20.25 -25.36
CA ARG A 45 10.73 -18.91 -25.91
C ARG A 45 9.55 -17.95 -25.75
N ALA A 46 8.33 -18.43 -26.00
CA ALA A 46 7.12 -17.62 -25.89
C ALA A 46 6.89 -17.16 -24.45
N SER A 47 7.01 -18.07 -23.46
CA SER A 47 6.89 -17.73 -22.05
C SER A 47 8.00 -16.78 -21.60
N LYS A 48 9.25 -16.96 -22.04
CA LYS A 48 10.34 -16.01 -21.73
C LYS A 48 10.03 -14.59 -22.22
N GLN A 49 9.51 -14.45 -23.44
CA GLN A 49 9.11 -13.16 -23.99
C GLN A 49 7.96 -12.54 -23.19
N LEU A 50 6.93 -13.33 -22.87
CA LEU A 50 5.80 -12.89 -22.07
C LEU A 50 6.26 -12.41 -20.68
N LEU A 51 7.05 -13.21 -19.98
CA LEU A 51 7.58 -12.89 -18.65
C LEU A 51 8.35 -11.57 -18.67
N ARG A 52 9.22 -11.37 -19.67
CA ARG A 52 9.97 -10.12 -19.83
C ARG A 52 9.07 -8.89 -20.02
N ILE A 53 7.98 -9.01 -20.78
CA ILE A 53 7.05 -7.89 -21.02
C ILE A 53 6.21 -7.59 -19.77
N MET A 54 5.91 -8.61 -18.97
CA MET A 54 5.06 -8.52 -17.79
C MET A 54 5.82 -8.19 -16.51
N GLU A 55 7.14 -8.35 -16.50
CA GLU A 55 8.02 -8.25 -15.32
C GLU A 55 7.79 -6.99 -14.48
N ARG A 56 7.68 -5.83 -15.15
CA ARG A 56 7.47 -4.52 -14.51
C ARG A 56 6.01 -4.08 -14.45
N ARG A 57 5.05 -4.92 -14.89
CA ARG A 57 3.64 -4.56 -14.88
C ARG A 57 3.02 -4.92 -13.52
N PRO A 58 2.40 -3.96 -12.80
CA PRO A 58 1.87 -4.19 -11.46
C PRO A 58 0.51 -4.90 -11.49
N VAL A 59 0.51 -6.17 -11.87
CA VAL A 59 -0.71 -6.97 -12.07
C VAL A 59 -0.97 -7.99 -10.95
N LEU A 60 -0.01 -8.18 -10.03
CA LEU A 60 -0.10 -9.18 -8.97
C LEU A 60 -0.79 -8.56 -7.75
N LYS A 61 -2.05 -8.95 -7.51
CA LYS A 61 -2.80 -8.56 -6.31
C LYS A 61 -2.49 -9.49 -5.14
N LEU A 62 -1.36 -9.29 -4.47
CA LEU A 62 -0.82 -10.25 -3.49
C LEU A 62 -1.78 -10.57 -2.34
N GLN A 63 -2.51 -9.57 -1.84
CA GLN A 63 -3.50 -9.78 -0.77
C GLN A 63 -4.61 -10.76 -1.18
N GLN A 64 -4.95 -10.81 -2.47
CA GLN A 64 -5.96 -11.72 -3.02
C GLN A 64 -5.36 -13.08 -3.38
N LEU A 65 -4.13 -13.09 -3.91
CA LEU A 65 -3.45 -14.31 -4.36
C LEU A 65 -2.91 -15.16 -3.21
N ASN A 66 -2.27 -14.53 -2.22
CA ASN A 66 -1.68 -15.21 -1.07
C ASN A 66 -1.54 -14.25 0.14
N PRO A 67 -2.61 -14.03 0.92
CA PRO A 67 -2.56 -13.13 2.07
C PRO A 67 -1.61 -13.61 3.18
N ARG A 68 -1.32 -14.91 3.26
CA ARG A 68 -0.41 -15.47 4.26
C ARG A 68 1.04 -15.08 4.02
N LEU A 69 1.38 -14.69 2.79
CA LEU A 69 2.74 -14.30 2.43
C LEU A 69 3.26 -13.12 3.26
N PHE A 70 2.39 -12.15 3.57
CA PHE A 70 2.74 -11.02 4.43
C PHE A 70 3.13 -11.45 5.85
N GLY A 71 2.55 -12.53 6.37
CA GLY A 71 2.95 -13.07 7.68
C GLY A 71 4.23 -13.92 7.62
N PHE A 72 4.62 -14.38 6.43
CA PHE A 72 5.81 -15.20 6.23
C PHE A 72 7.06 -14.39 5.91
N VAL A 73 6.90 -13.26 5.21
CA VAL A 73 8.00 -12.39 4.77
C VAL A 73 7.86 -11.03 5.45
N GLU A 74 8.81 -10.72 6.34
CA GLU A 74 8.79 -9.49 7.13
C GLU A 74 8.98 -8.25 6.25
N GLU A 75 9.93 -8.28 5.31
CA GLU A 75 10.23 -7.18 4.40
C GLU A 75 9.02 -6.80 3.55
N LEU A 76 8.24 -7.79 3.10
CA LEU A 76 7.02 -7.56 2.36
C LEU A 76 5.96 -6.83 3.20
N SER A 77 5.86 -7.18 4.49
CA SER A 77 4.99 -6.49 5.45
C SER A 77 5.42 -5.05 5.72
N LEU A 78 6.73 -4.81 5.86
CA LEU A 78 7.28 -3.47 6.02
C LEU A 78 7.01 -2.61 4.78
N VAL A 79 7.28 -3.13 3.59
CA VAL A 79 6.98 -2.45 2.32
C VAL A 79 5.49 -2.15 2.18
N LYS A 80 4.61 -3.09 2.54
CA LYS A 80 3.17 -2.84 2.54
C LYS A 80 2.80 -1.68 3.47
N LYS A 81 3.35 -1.66 4.68
CA LYS A 81 3.10 -0.61 5.66
C LYS A 81 3.57 0.77 5.16
N ILE A 82 4.77 0.86 4.59
CA ILE A 82 5.29 2.12 4.01
C ILE A 82 4.38 2.58 2.85
N ARG A 83 3.91 1.66 2.00
CA ARG A 83 2.97 2.00 0.91
C ARG A 83 1.64 2.53 1.43
N GLU A 84 1.08 1.94 2.47
CA GLU A 84 -0.13 2.45 3.15
C GLU A 84 0.09 3.88 3.66
N ASP A 85 1.24 4.12 4.30
CA ASP A 85 1.61 5.44 4.81
C ASP A 85 1.79 6.47 3.68
N ILE A 86 2.43 6.09 2.57
CA ILE A 86 2.58 6.93 1.37
C ILE A 86 1.21 7.34 0.81
N LEU A 87 0.21 6.46 0.78
CA LEU A 87 -1.14 6.81 0.32
C LEU A 87 -1.84 7.78 1.26
N VAL A 88 -1.57 7.71 2.56
CA VAL A 88 -2.02 8.72 3.53
C VAL A 88 -1.31 10.05 3.27
N MET A 89 0.02 10.05 3.13
CA MET A 89 0.85 11.22 2.87
C MET A 89 0.49 11.92 1.54
N LYS A 90 0.12 11.15 0.51
CA LYS A 90 -0.35 11.66 -0.79
C LYS A 90 -1.44 12.73 -0.63
N LYS A 91 -2.36 12.57 0.33
CA LYS A 91 -3.45 13.51 0.59
C LYS A 91 -2.94 14.90 1.03
N TYR A 92 -1.80 14.94 1.72
CA TYR A 92 -1.13 16.18 2.09
C TYR A 92 -0.52 16.84 0.85
N PHE A 93 0.17 16.08 0.01
CA PHE A 93 0.89 16.61 -1.14
C PHE A 93 0.01 17.13 -2.25
N ILE A 94 -1.09 16.46 -2.58
CA ILE A 94 -2.01 16.90 -3.66
C ILE A 94 -2.63 18.28 -3.40
N SER A 95 -2.65 18.72 -2.14
CA SER A 95 -3.25 19.99 -1.73
C SER A 95 -2.25 20.90 -1.01
N CYS A 96 -0.95 20.63 -1.18
CA CYS A 96 0.16 21.47 -0.73
C CYS A 96 0.94 21.99 -1.95
N LYS A 97 0.94 23.31 -2.17
CA LYS A 97 1.64 23.92 -3.31
C LYS A 97 3.15 23.64 -3.29
N SER A 98 3.78 23.78 -2.12
CA SER A 98 5.21 23.51 -1.95
C SER A 98 5.57 22.05 -2.24
N ALA A 99 4.71 21.09 -1.88
CA ALA A 99 4.93 19.68 -2.21
C ALA A 99 4.90 19.40 -3.71
N VAL A 100 4.00 20.09 -4.43
CA VAL A 100 3.89 19.99 -5.89
C VAL A 100 5.10 20.61 -6.57
N GLU A 101 5.54 21.79 -6.12
CA GLU A 101 6.73 22.48 -6.63
C GLU A 101 8.01 21.66 -6.43
N ASN A 102 8.17 21.04 -5.25
CA ASN A 102 9.28 20.15 -4.92
C ASN A 102 9.13 18.74 -5.54
N ARG A 103 8.05 18.47 -6.27
CA ARG A 103 7.79 17.22 -6.97
C ARG A 103 7.92 15.98 -6.06
N LEU A 104 7.42 16.05 -4.82
CA LEU A 104 7.61 14.95 -3.85
C LEU A 104 7.08 13.61 -4.35
N LEU A 105 5.88 13.58 -4.93
CA LEU A 105 5.32 12.33 -5.48
C LEU A 105 6.09 11.79 -6.69
N TRP A 106 6.87 12.63 -7.39
CA TRP A 106 7.72 12.18 -8.51
C TRP A 106 8.94 11.40 -8.06
N GLN A 107 9.29 11.43 -6.77
CA GLN A 107 10.31 10.53 -6.23
C GLN A 107 9.97 9.06 -6.53
N LEU A 108 8.68 8.72 -6.67
CA LEU A 108 8.14 7.39 -7.00
C LEU A 108 7.78 7.23 -8.48
N GLN A 109 8.34 8.03 -9.40
CA GLN A 109 7.95 8.01 -10.82
C GLN A 109 8.13 6.65 -11.53
N GLU A 110 9.08 5.83 -11.10
CA GLU A 110 9.29 4.49 -11.67
C GLU A 110 8.36 3.43 -11.06
N LYS A 111 7.68 3.77 -9.96
CA LYS A 111 6.78 2.89 -9.20
C LYS A 111 5.46 3.61 -8.90
N GLN A 112 4.86 4.23 -9.93
CA GLN A 112 3.63 5.04 -9.79
C GLN A 112 2.47 4.27 -9.17
N HIS A 113 2.37 2.95 -9.38
CA HIS A 113 1.35 2.11 -8.76
C HIS A 113 1.36 2.15 -7.23
N PHE A 114 2.49 2.51 -6.59
CA PHE A 114 2.57 2.65 -5.13
C PHE A 114 1.83 3.88 -4.61
N VAL A 115 1.63 4.91 -5.43
CA VAL A 115 0.81 6.07 -5.08
C VAL A 115 -0.64 5.92 -5.55
N GLU A 116 -0.99 4.82 -6.22
CA GLU A 116 -2.35 4.54 -6.70
C GLU A 116 -3.11 3.58 -5.77
N ASN A 117 -2.47 2.49 -5.35
CA ASN A 117 -3.08 1.48 -4.49
C ASN A 117 -2.02 0.68 -3.69
N VAL A 118 -2.47 -0.06 -2.67
CA VAL A 118 -1.60 -0.88 -1.80
C VAL A 118 -1.39 -2.31 -2.35
N ASP A 119 -2.37 -2.85 -3.07
CA ASP A 119 -2.44 -4.29 -3.31
C ASP A 119 -1.69 -4.78 -4.55
N SER A 120 -1.43 -3.91 -5.52
CA SER A 120 -0.80 -4.28 -6.79
C SER A 120 0.71 -4.26 -6.69
N TYR A 121 1.35 -5.34 -7.16
CA TYR A 121 2.80 -5.51 -7.25
C TYR A 121 3.17 -6.01 -8.65
N SER A 122 4.35 -5.64 -9.13
CA SER A 122 4.99 -6.26 -10.29
C SER A 122 5.89 -7.42 -9.85
N LEU A 123 6.32 -8.27 -10.79
CA LEU A 123 7.31 -9.30 -10.47
C LEU A 123 8.64 -8.64 -10.06
N GLN A 124 9.03 -7.56 -10.75
CA GLN A 124 10.21 -6.79 -10.39
C GLN A 124 10.15 -6.28 -8.96
N ASP A 125 8.99 -5.76 -8.49
CA ASP A 125 8.88 -5.30 -7.10
C ASP A 125 9.16 -6.43 -6.11
N LEU A 126 8.68 -7.65 -6.39
CA LEU A 126 8.93 -8.79 -5.51
C LEU A 126 10.41 -9.19 -5.49
N ILE A 127 11.08 -9.11 -6.64
CA ILE A 127 12.53 -9.33 -6.75
C ILE A 127 13.27 -8.26 -5.93
N ASP A 128 12.92 -6.98 -6.10
CA ASP A 128 13.53 -5.85 -5.40
C ASP A 128 13.25 -5.90 -3.87
N ILE A 129 12.12 -6.48 -3.45
CA ILE A 129 11.83 -6.74 -2.03
C ILE A 129 12.76 -7.82 -1.49
N ASN A 130 12.91 -8.91 -2.23
CA ASN A 130 13.78 -10.02 -1.82
C ASN A 130 15.26 -9.63 -1.80
N SER A 131 15.70 -8.70 -2.65
CA SER A 131 17.06 -8.14 -2.60
C SER A 131 17.26 -7.08 -1.50
N GLY A 132 16.17 -6.58 -0.90
CA GLY A 132 16.18 -5.49 0.08
C GLY A 132 16.27 -4.08 -0.54
N GLU A 133 16.57 -3.97 -1.83
CA GLU A 133 16.73 -2.69 -2.52
C GLU A 133 15.46 -1.84 -2.47
N LEU A 134 14.28 -2.48 -2.59
CA LEU A 134 13.03 -1.74 -2.55
C LEU A 134 12.75 -1.15 -1.17
N LEU A 135 13.05 -1.90 -0.11
CA LEU A 135 12.80 -1.44 1.25
C LEU A 135 13.65 -0.20 1.55
N GLU A 136 14.96 -0.28 1.28
CA GLU A 136 15.88 0.86 1.48
C GLU A 136 15.46 2.09 0.66
N TYR A 137 15.05 1.88 -0.59
CA TYR A 137 14.53 2.95 -1.43
C TYR A 137 13.28 3.60 -0.84
N LEU A 138 12.31 2.80 -0.38
CA LEU A 138 11.06 3.30 0.18
C LEU A 138 11.25 4.00 1.52
N GLU A 139 12.15 3.53 2.38
CA GLU A 139 12.50 4.19 3.64
C GLU A 139 13.08 5.59 3.40
N LYS A 140 13.97 5.75 2.41
CA LYS A 140 14.51 7.06 2.00
C LYS A 140 13.40 7.99 1.52
N VAL A 141 12.51 7.50 0.66
CA VAL A 141 11.36 8.29 0.17
C VAL A 141 10.44 8.67 1.33
N GLN A 142 10.13 7.73 2.22
CA GLN A 142 9.27 7.96 3.39
C GLN A 142 9.88 9.02 4.32
N ALA A 143 11.19 8.96 4.59
CA ALA A 143 11.89 9.95 5.41
C ALA A 143 11.78 11.36 4.81
N LEU A 144 11.97 11.50 3.50
CA LEU A 144 11.78 12.78 2.80
C LEU A 144 10.34 13.30 2.93
N PHE A 145 9.36 12.40 2.82
CA PHE A 145 7.94 12.75 2.94
C PHE A 145 7.57 13.19 4.35
N ILE A 146 8.05 12.46 5.36
CA ILE A 146 7.87 12.79 6.78
C ILE A 146 8.49 14.16 7.07
N LYS A 147 9.74 14.39 6.63
CA LYS A 147 10.42 15.67 6.82
C LYS A 147 9.61 16.84 6.24
N HIS A 148 9.10 16.71 5.02
CA HIS A 148 8.27 17.76 4.44
C HIS A 148 7.00 18.02 5.27
N ILE A 149 6.31 16.96 5.70
CA ILE A 149 5.03 17.10 6.42
C ILE A 149 5.23 17.66 7.83
N LYS A 150 6.25 17.20 8.54
CA LYS A 150 6.45 17.50 9.96
C LYS A 150 7.35 18.72 10.22
N GLU A 151 8.29 19.02 9.33
CA GLU A 151 9.34 20.02 9.58
C GLU A 151 9.29 21.17 8.57
N ASP A 152 9.33 20.86 7.27
CA ASP A 152 9.57 21.90 6.25
C ASP A 152 8.32 22.70 5.91
N CYS A 153 7.12 22.12 6.02
CA CYS A 153 5.88 22.71 5.53
C CYS A 153 4.82 22.95 6.60
N LYS A 154 4.65 24.22 6.99
CA LYS A 154 3.61 24.66 7.95
C LYS A 154 2.18 24.30 7.52
N LEU A 155 1.90 24.28 6.21
CA LEU A 155 0.58 23.91 5.68
C LEU A 155 0.29 22.42 5.90
N CYS A 156 1.28 21.55 5.70
CA CYS A 156 1.15 20.13 5.96
C CYS A 156 1.09 19.85 7.46
N TYR A 157 1.95 20.51 8.24
CA TYR A 157 1.99 20.40 9.70
C TYR A 157 0.65 20.82 10.34
N GLY A 158 0.07 21.94 9.89
CA GLY A 158 -1.23 22.44 10.37
C GLY A 158 -2.43 21.54 10.06
N ARG A 159 -2.25 20.47 9.28
CA ARG A 159 -3.25 19.42 9.04
C ARG A 159 -3.01 18.15 9.86
N GLY A 160 -2.05 18.18 10.78
CA GLY A 160 -1.96 17.20 11.85
C GLY A 160 -3.14 17.30 12.80
N PHE A 161 -3.18 16.39 13.77
CA PHE A 161 -4.27 16.28 14.74
C PHE A 161 -3.71 16.47 16.14
N VAL A 162 -4.53 17.01 17.04
CA VAL A 162 -4.30 16.95 18.48
C VAL A 162 -5.27 15.95 19.06
N CYS A 163 -4.79 15.07 19.93
CA CYS A 163 -5.59 13.97 20.45
C CYS A 163 -6.62 14.47 21.48
N GLU A 164 -7.90 14.53 21.12
CA GLU A 164 -8.99 15.00 22.02
C GLU A 164 -9.23 14.12 23.28
N LEU A 165 -8.46 13.05 23.46
CA LEU A 165 -8.60 12.10 24.58
C LEU A 165 -7.57 12.30 25.69
N CYS A 166 -6.63 13.24 25.51
CA CYS A 166 -5.61 13.61 26.48
C CYS A 166 -5.33 15.12 26.39
N ASP A 167 -4.67 15.67 27.41
CA ASP A 167 -4.22 17.06 27.45
C ASP A 167 -2.81 17.25 26.86
N ASP A 168 -2.40 16.31 26.00
CA ASP A 168 -1.14 16.40 25.27
C ASP A 168 -1.38 17.15 23.95
N ASP A 169 -0.72 18.29 23.81
CA ASP A 169 -0.79 19.17 22.64
C ASP A 169 0.15 18.71 21.50
N GLU A 170 0.81 17.56 21.64
CA GLU A 170 1.60 16.97 20.55
C GLU A 170 0.75 16.75 19.29
N VAL A 171 1.25 17.26 18.17
CA VAL A 171 0.62 17.09 16.86
C VAL A 171 0.96 15.71 16.30
N ILE A 172 -0.05 14.88 16.17
CA ILE A 172 0.04 13.52 15.63
C ILE A 172 -0.49 13.42 14.20
N PHE A 173 0.04 12.46 13.46
CA PHE A 173 -0.32 12.21 12.08
C PHE A 173 -0.88 10.80 11.89
N PRO A 174 -1.76 10.57 10.90
CA PRO A 174 -2.38 9.26 10.71
C PRO A 174 -1.40 8.14 10.32
N PHE A 175 -0.20 8.49 9.84
CA PHE A 175 0.86 7.56 9.48
C PHE A 175 1.84 7.26 10.63
N ASP A 176 1.67 7.88 11.80
CA ASP A 176 2.52 7.61 12.96
C ASP A 176 2.21 6.24 13.57
N SER A 177 3.24 5.51 14.00
CA SER A 177 3.11 4.16 14.58
C SER A 177 2.30 4.15 15.89
N ALA A 178 2.41 5.22 16.66
CA ALA A 178 1.70 5.45 17.92
C ALA A 178 0.32 6.09 17.73
N ALA A 179 -0.15 6.28 16.50
CA ALA A 179 -1.46 6.85 16.20
C ALA A 179 -2.52 5.77 15.88
N SER A 180 -3.78 6.16 16.02
CA SER A 180 -4.94 5.35 15.62
C SER A 180 -5.98 6.26 14.98
N VAL A 181 -6.51 5.81 13.84
CA VAL A 181 -7.45 6.58 13.03
C VAL A 181 -8.85 6.03 13.23
N CYS A 182 -9.81 6.90 13.54
CA CYS A 182 -11.21 6.52 13.63
C CYS A 182 -11.73 6.13 12.23
N PRO A 183 -12.31 4.94 12.03
CA PRO A 183 -12.75 4.47 10.71
C PRO A 183 -13.97 5.24 10.16
N LYS A 184 -14.74 5.90 11.04
CA LYS A 184 -15.94 6.66 10.65
C LYS A 184 -15.63 8.10 10.21
N CYS A 185 -14.82 8.83 10.98
CA CYS A 185 -14.60 10.26 10.78
C CYS A 185 -13.15 10.65 10.46
N CYS A 186 -12.24 9.67 10.39
CA CYS A 186 -10.82 9.84 10.10
C CYS A 186 -10.06 10.74 11.09
N THR A 187 -10.64 11.09 12.24
CA THR A 187 -9.90 11.77 13.31
C THR A 187 -8.87 10.83 13.92
N VAL A 188 -7.69 11.38 14.20
CA VAL A 188 -6.53 10.66 14.71
C VAL A 188 -6.41 10.87 16.21
N PHE A 189 -6.07 9.80 16.93
CA PHE A 189 -5.85 9.77 18.37
C PHE A 189 -4.56 9.01 18.67
N HIS A 190 -3.96 9.23 19.85
CA HIS A 190 -2.93 8.33 20.35
C HIS A 190 -3.50 6.91 20.49
N ARG A 191 -2.73 5.90 20.07
CA ARG A 191 -3.12 4.49 20.11
C ARG A 191 -3.50 4.05 21.52
N ASN A 192 -2.72 4.47 22.52
CA ASN A 192 -2.99 4.17 23.91
C ASN A 192 -4.28 4.83 24.40
N CYS A 193 -4.54 6.09 24.03
CA CYS A 193 -5.78 6.78 24.39
C CYS A 193 -7.00 6.14 23.71
N TRP A 194 -6.85 5.75 22.45
CA TRP A 194 -7.89 5.09 21.67
C TRP A 194 -8.31 3.75 22.28
N THR A 195 -7.35 2.93 22.67
CA THR A 195 -7.59 1.65 23.34
C THR A 195 -8.21 1.84 24.73
N LYS A 196 -7.71 2.79 25.53
CA LYS A 196 -8.27 3.12 26.87
C LYS A 196 -9.74 3.55 26.79
N LYS A 197 -10.18 4.16 25.69
CA LYS A 197 -11.58 4.56 25.45
C LYS A 197 -12.39 3.51 24.71
N ASN A 198 -11.94 2.25 24.69
CA ASN A 198 -12.62 1.13 24.07
C ASN A 198 -13.04 1.40 22.61
N HIS A 199 -12.18 2.09 21.86
CA HIS A 199 -12.41 2.45 20.46
C HIS A 199 -13.68 3.30 20.21
N GLN A 200 -14.12 4.07 21.21
CA GLN A 200 -15.25 4.98 21.08
C GLN A 200 -14.78 6.39 20.69
N CYS A 201 -15.20 6.86 19.52
CA CYS A 201 -14.81 8.17 19.02
C CYS A 201 -15.72 9.29 19.57
N PRO A 202 -15.18 10.24 20.38
CA PRO A 202 -15.99 11.32 20.95
C PRO A 202 -16.59 12.21 19.87
N LYS A 203 -15.85 12.47 18.78
CA LYS A 203 -16.33 13.26 17.66
C LYS A 203 -17.52 12.59 16.95
N CYS A 204 -17.46 11.27 16.70
CA CYS A 204 -18.59 10.54 16.12
C CYS A 204 -19.81 10.57 17.03
N VAL A 205 -19.64 10.41 18.35
CA VAL A 205 -20.73 10.51 19.32
C VAL A 205 -21.38 11.91 19.28
N ARG A 206 -20.56 12.98 19.21
CA ARG A 206 -21.08 14.35 19.05
C ARG A 206 -21.81 14.55 17.73
N ILE A 207 -21.32 13.99 16.63
CA ILE A 207 -21.96 14.07 15.31
C ILE A 207 -23.32 13.34 15.33
N GLU A 208 -23.36 12.11 15.83
CA GLU A 208 -24.59 11.30 15.93
C GLU A 208 -25.64 11.98 16.82
N LYS A 209 -25.25 12.53 17.97
CA LYS A 209 -26.14 13.29 18.86
C LYS A 209 -26.68 14.57 18.20
N ARG A 210 -25.86 15.29 17.43
CA ARG A 210 -26.33 16.48 16.69
C ARG A 210 -27.27 16.10 15.55
N ALA A 211 -27.06 14.95 14.92
CA ALA A 211 -27.93 14.45 13.87
C ALA A 211 -29.29 14.00 14.39
N SER A 212 -29.35 13.35 15.57
CA SER A 212 -30.62 12.95 16.19
C SER A 212 -31.48 14.16 16.56
N LEU A 213 -30.89 15.18 17.20
CA LEU A 213 -31.59 16.40 17.57
C LEU A 213 -32.21 17.13 16.37
N ARG A 214 -31.54 17.09 15.20
CA ARG A 214 -32.08 17.69 13.96
C ARG A 214 -33.26 16.91 13.38
N ARG A 215 -33.31 15.59 13.56
CA ARG A 215 -34.42 14.75 13.09
C ARG A 215 -35.65 14.93 13.97
N ASP A 216 -35.44 15.03 15.28
CA ASP A 216 -36.53 15.25 16.23
C ASP A 216 -37.20 16.60 15.98
N SER A 217 -36.42 17.67 15.70
CA SER A 217 -36.97 18.98 15.34
C SER A 217 -37.79 18.99 14.04
N THR A 218 -37.39 18.23 13.01
CA THR A 218 -38.15 18.14 11.76
C THR A 218 -39.45 17.33 11.90
N SER A 219 -39.50 16.36 12.83
CA SER A 219 -40.72 15.57 13.09
C SER A 219 -41.78 16.32 13.92
N SER A 220 -41.36 17.32 14.70
CA SER A 220 -42.28 18.20 15.44
C SER A 220 -42.92 19.28 14.55
N ASP A 221 -42.26 19.72 13.48
CA ASP A 221 -42.82 20.75 12.57
C ASP A 221 -43.87 20.19 11.60
N GLU A 222 -43.78 18.90 11.21
CA GLU A 222 -44.81 18.25 10.39
C GLU A 222 -46.13 18.01 11.17
N ASN A 223 -46.09 17.93 12.50
CA ASN A 223 -47.28 17.75 13.33
C ASN A 223 -47.99 19.06 13.72
N LEU A 224 -47.43 20.23 13.38
CA LEU A 224 -48.09 21.54 13.58
C LEU A 224 -48.76 22.10 12.32
N SER A 225 -48.71 21.36 11.20
CA SER A 225 -49.29 21.76 9.91
C SER A 225 -50.50 20.90 9.47
N SER A 226 -51.11 20.15 10.40
CA SER A 226 -52.38 19.43 10.21
C SER A 226 -53.49 19.99 11.09
#